data_AF-A0A401GCV5-F1
#
_entry.id   AF-A0A401GCV5-F1
#
_cell.length_a   1.000
_cell.length_b   1.000
_cell.length_c   1.000
_cell.angle_alpha   90.00
_cell.angle_beta   90.00
_cell.angle_gamma   90.00
#
_symmetry.space_group_name_H-M   'P 1'
#
loop_
_entity.id
_entity.type
_entity.pdbx_description
1 polymer ?
#
loop_
_entity_poly.entity_id
_entity_poly.type
_entity_poly.pdbx_seq_one_letter_code
_entity_poly.pdbx_strand_id
1 'polypeptide(L)'
;MPSAVLLECNGIADALVKAIRNPVRLQWDIDRYCDSLSIQPTGQNKVLEAELERKWPPPFGESEIRIDQPATLVDMHRRILAWILPRVLIPDRQTKMLQATRALHPAIAASKPSSTTASWRHNPLYFLPPEECA
;
A
#
# COMPACT_ATOMS: atom_id res chain seq x y z
N MET A 1 18.28 3.50 24.16
CA MET A 1 16.94 3.30 23.57
C MET A 1 16.14 2.36 24.46
N PRO A 2 14.80 2.52 24.59
CA PRO A 2 13.97 1.56 25.31
C PRO A 2 14.14 0.16 24.70
N SER A 3 14.34 -0.87 25.52
CA SER A 3 14.60 -2.25 25.08
C SER A 3 13.52 -2.80 24.13
N ALA A 4 12.26 -2.42 24.35
CA ALA A 4 11.13 -2.81 23.51
C ALA A 4 11.22 -2.27 22.07
N VAL A 5 11.72 -1.06 21.88
CA VAL A 5 11.88 -0.45 20.54
C VAL A 5 12.98 -1.18 19.78
N LEU A 6 14.09 -1.49 20.46
CA LEU A 6 15.19 -2.24 19.84
C LEU A 6 14.74 -3.64 19.38
N LEU A 7 13.96 -4.34 20.21
CA LEU A 7 13.43 -5.66 19.89
C LEU A 7 12.50 -5.62 18.66
N GLU A 8 11.63 -4.62 18.59
CA GLU A 8 10.73 -4.42 17.46
C GLU A 8 11.52 -4.09 16.18
N CYS A 9 12.52 -3.20 16.24
CA CYS A 9 13.40 -2.90 15.10
C CYS A 9 14.14 -4.16 14.60
N ASN A 10 14.63 -5.01 15.50
CA ASN A 10 15.28 -6.27 15.12
C ASN A 10 14.29 -7.22 14.41
N GLY A 11 13.04 -7.31 14.89
CA GLY A 11 11.99 -8.09 14.24
C GLY A 11 11.64 -7.57 12.84
N ILE A 12 11.57 -6.25 12.68
CA ILE A 12 11.34 -5.62 11.37
C ILE A 12 12.51 -5.94 10.42
N ALA A 13 13.76 -5.81 10.88
CA ALA A 13 14.94 -6.11 10.09
C ALA A 13 14.98 -7.58 9.64
N ASP A 14 14.66 -8.52 10.53
CA ASP A 14 14.57 -9.95 10.20
C ASP A 14 13.47 -10.22 9.14
N ALA A 15 12.30 -9.59 9.28
CA ALA A 15 11.23 -9.72 8.29
C ALA A 15 11.63 -9.17 6.91
N LEU A 16 12.35 -8.04 6.87
CA LEU A 16 12.88 -7.47 5.62
C LEU A 16 13.90 -8.42 4.97
N VAL A 17 14.81 -9.00 5.75
CA VAL A 17 15.77 -9.99 5.24
C VAL A 17 15.06 -11.22 4.67
N LYS A 18 14.04 -11.73 5.37
CA LYS A 18 13.21 -12.84 4.88
C LYS A 18 12.49 -12.48 3.58
N ALA A 19 11.92 -11.27 3.50
CA ALA A 19 11.22 -10.80 2.32
C ALA A 19 12.14 -10.72 1.09
N ILE A 20 13.35 -10.16 1.23
CA ILE A 20 14.35 -10.10 0.13
C ILE A 20 14.70 -11.51 -0.37
N ARG A 21 14.78 -12.48 0.55
CA ARG A 21 15.12 -13.88 0.23
C ARG A 21 13.95 -14.67 -0.35
N ASN A 22 12.74 -14.14 -0.29
CA ASN A 22 11.52 -14.79 -0.73
C ASN A 22 10.78 -13.95 -1.81
N PRO A 23 11.37 -13.76 -3.00
CA PRO A 23 10.74 -13.00 -4.06
C PRO A 23 9.63 -13.80 -4.75
N VAL A 24 8.43 -13.23 -4.82
CA VAL A 24 7.34 -13.70 -5.68
C VAL A 24 7.42 -12.94 -7.00
N ARG A 25 7.80 -13.65 -8.06
CA ARG A 25 8.03 -13.06 -9.38
C ARG A 25 6.75 -12.99 -10.20
N LEU A 26 6.45 -11.80 -10.70
CA LEU A 26 5.37 -11.54 -11.63
C LEU A 26 5.88 -11.64 -13.08
N GLN A 27 4.97 -11.90 -14.02
CA GLN A 27 5.28 -11.91 -15.46
C GLN A 27 5.29 -10.50 -16.07
N TRP A 28 4.95 -9.49 -15.29
CA TRP A 28 4.87 -8.10 -15.76
C TRP A 28 6.26 -7.51 -15.98
N ASP A 29 6.37 -6.68 -17.01
CA ASP A 29 7.46 -5.73 -17.19
C ASP A 29 6.92 -4.35 -16.83
N ILE A 30 7.34 -3.81 -15.68
CA ILE A 30 6.73 -2.57 -15.18
C ILE A 30 7.06 -1.36 -16.04
N ASP A 31 8.22 -1.33 -16.73
CA ASP A 31 8.54 -0.20 -17.61
C ASP A 31 7.62 -0.19 -18.82
N ARG A 32 7.44 -1.36 -19.44
CA ARG A 32 6.53 -1.50 -20.58
C ARG A 32 5.07 -1.27 -20.19
N TYR A 33 4.70 -1.59 -18.95
CA TYR A 33 3.38 -1.23 -18.41
C TYR A 33 3.24 0.29 -18.34
N CYS A 34 4.21 0.98 -17.75
CA CYS A 34 4.23 2.45 -17.67
C CYS A 34 4.18 3.10 -19.06
N ASP A 35 4.91 2.57 -20.05
CA ASP A 35 4.84 3.04 -21.44
C ASP A 35 3.46 2.86 -22.08
N SER A 36 2.66 1.91 -21.56
CA SER A 36 1.30 1.64 -22.05
C SER A 36 0.26 2.55 -21.37
N LEU A 37 0.62 3.29 -20.32
CA LEU A 37 -0.28 4.21 -19.65
C LEU A 37 -0.47 5.49 -20.49
N SER A 38 -1.65 6.09 -20.39
CA SER A 38 -1.85 7.44 -20.93
C SER A 38 -1.08 8.47 -20.10
N ILE A 39 -0.90 9.67 -20.65
CA ILE A 39 -0.30 10.83 -19.95
C ILE A 39 -1.04 11.14 -18.63
N GLN A 40 -2.33 10.78 -18.56
CA GLN A 40 -3.17 10.92 -17.36
C GLN A 40 -3.94 9.62 -17.12
N PRO A 41 -3.33 8.64 -16.42
CA PRO A 41 -3.97 7.37 -16.14
C PRO A 41 -4.99 7.55 -15.01
N THR A 42 -6.23 7.91 -15.37
CA THR A 42 -7.31 8.17 -14.41
C THR A 42 -8.04 6.90 -13.97
N GLY A 43 -7.81 5.77 -14.63
CA GLY A 43 -8.57 4.53 -14.42
C GLY A 43 -9.99 4.57 -15.00
N GLN A 44 -10.37 5.63 -15.72
CA GLN A 44 -11.74 5.86 -16.19
C GLN A 44 -11.94 5.55 -17.68
N ASN A 45 -10.86 5.46 -18.45
CA ASN A 45 -10.94 5.15 -19.87
C ASN A 45 -11.12 3.64 -20.07
N LYS A 46 -12.37 3.18 -20.14
CA LYS A 46 -12.70 1.75 -20.26
C LYS A 46 -12.00 1.03 -21.41
N VAL A 47 -11.76 1.70 -22.54
CA VAL A 47 -11.09 1.09 -23.70
C VAL A 47 -9.62 0.84 -23.35
N LEU A 48 -8.94 1.85 -22.82
CA LEU A 48 -7.55 1.73 -22.37
C LEU A 48 -7.42 0.69 -21.25
N GLU A 49 -8.30 0.72 -20.25
CA GLU A 49 -8.27 -0.26 -19.14
C GLU A 49 -8.44 -1.69 -19.65
N ALA A 50 -9.35 -1.94 -20.59
CA ALA A 50 -9.52 -3.26 -21.20
C ALA A 50 -8.29 -3.70 -22.01
N GLU A 51 -7.63 -2.77 -22.72
CA GLU A 51 -6.38 -3.05 -23.42
C GLU A 51 -5.24 -3.37 -22.46
N LEU A 52 -5.14 -2.62 -21.35
CA LEU A 52 -4.17 -2.84 -20.29
C LEU A 52 -4.39 -4.19 -19.63
N GLU A 53 -5.63 -4.54 -19.25
CA GLU A 53 -5.95 -5.83 -18.64
C GLU A 53 -5.62 -7.01 -19.57
N ARG A 54 -5.90 -6.88 -20.87
CA ARG A 54 -5.54 -7.91 -21.85
C ARG A 54 -4.03 -8.10 -21.99
N LYS A 55 -3.27 -7.00 -21.95
CA LYS A 55 -1.80 -7.02 -22.13
C LYS A 55 -1.07 -7.36 -20.83
N TRP A 56 -1.63 -6.98 -19.70
CA TRP A 56 -1.08 -7.06 -18.35
C TRP A 56 -2.13 -7.68 -17.41
N PRO A 57 -2.48 -8.96 -17.60
CA PRO A 57 -3.52 -9.60 -16.81
C PRO A 57 -3.12 -9.67 -15.33
N PRO A 58 -4.08 -9.71 -14.39
CA PRO A 58 -3.79 -9.86 -12.97
C PRO A 58 -2.79 -11.00 -12.73
N PRO A 59 -1.69 -10.75 -12.00
CA PRO A 59 -0.55 -11.66 -11.93
C PRO A 59 -0.88 -13.04 -11.33
N PHE A 60 -2.00 -13.13 -10.63
CA PHE A 60 -2.43 -14.32 -9.89
C PHE A 60 -3.73 -14.94 -10.42
N GLY A 61 -4.29 -14.39 -11.51
CA GLY A 61 -5.57 -14.82 -12.06
C GLY A 61 -6.68 -14.85 -11.02
N GLU A 62 -7.53 -15.88 -11.08
CA GLU A 62 -8.60 -16.14 -10.09
C GLU A 62 -8.10 -16.91 -8.85
N SER A 63 -6.82 -17.28 -8.80
CA SER A 63 -6.29 -18.04 -7.67
C SER A 63 -6.07 -17.14 -6.46
N GLU A 64 -6.63 -17.55 -5.33
CA GLU A 64 -6.44 -16.86 -4.06
C GLU A 64 -5.02 -17.14 -3.54
N ILE A 65 -4.06 -16.31 -3.94
CA ILE A 65 -2.69 -16.46 -3.46
C ILE A 65 -2.59 -15.89 -2.05
N ARG A 66 -2.34 -16.79 -1.10
CA ARG A 66 -2.08 -16.45 0.28
C ARG A 66 -0.58 -16.29 0.52
N ILE A 67 -0.13 -15.05 0.71
CA ILE A 67 1.25 -14.72 1.10
C ILE A 67 1.26 -14.49 2.62
N ASP A 68 1.56 -15.54 3.37
CA ASP A 68 1.51 -15.55 4.84
C ASP A 68 2.88 -15.31 5.52
N GLN A 69 3.96 -15.32 4.72
CA GLN A 69 5.33 -15.03 5.12
C GLN A 69 5.83 -13.73 4.49
N PRO A 70 6.84 -13.06 5.08
CA PRO A 70 7.50 -11.93 4.44
C PRO A 70 7.99 -12.27 3.03
N ALA A 71 7.67 -11.42 2.07
CA ALA A 71 8.00 -11.60 0.66
C ALA A 71 8.15 -10.24 -0.04
N THR A 72 8.90 -10.20 -1.12
CA THR A 72 8.86 -9.09 -2.08
C THR A 72 8.11 -9.52 -3.33
N LEU A 73 7.16 -8.73 -3.81
CA LEU A 73 6.67 -8.86 -5.18
C LEU A 73 7.67 -8.20 -6.12
N VAL A 74 8.13 -8.94 -7.12
CA VAL A 74 9.11 -8.44 -8.10
C VAL A 74 8.60 -8.61 -9.52
N ASP A 75 8.97 -7.68 -10.40
CA ASP A 75 8.66 -7.79 -11.83
C ASP A 75 9.53 -8.86 -12.53
N MET A 76 9.34 -9.03 -13.84
CA MET A 76 10.12 -10.00 -14.62
C MET A 76 11.63 -9.68 -14.65
N HIS A 77 12.04 -8.44 -14.38
CA HIS A 77 13.43 -7.99 -14.30
C HIS A 77 13.96 -7.92 -12.85
N ARG A 78 13.22 -8.50 -11.89
CA ARG A 78 13.53 -8.55 -10.44
C ARG A 78 13.51 -7.20 -9.73
N ARG A 79 12.83 -6.20 -10.29
CA ARG A 79 12.58 -4.92 -9.61
C ARG A 79 11.48 -5.09 -8.59
N ILE A 80 11.72 -4.58 -7.38
CA ILE A 80 10.77 -4.70 -6.28
C ILE A 80 9.59 -3.75 -6.55
N LEU A 81 8.40 -4.32 -6.69
CA LEU A 81 7.14 -3.59 -6.87
C LEU A 81 6.45 -3.35 -5.53
N ALA A 82 6.51 -4.33 -4.63
CA ALA A 82 5.90 -4.22 -3.31
C ALA A 82 6.62 -5.08 -2.27
N TRP A 83 6.55 -4.66 -1.01
CA TRP A 83 6.94 -5.44 0.15
C TRP A 83 5.69 -5.97 0.83
N ILE A 84 5.64 -7.28 1.06
CA ILE A 84 4.58 -7.94 1.82
C ILE A 84 5.20 -8.39 3.13
N LEU A 85 4.88 -7.69 4.22
CA LEU A 85 5.49 -7.88 5.53
C LEU A 85 4.42 -8.21 6.58
N PRO A 86 3.85 -9.43 6.53
CA PRO A 86 2.79 -9.82 7.45
C PRO A 86 3.33 -9.86 8.88
N ARG A 87 2.57 -9.30 9.82
CA ARG A 87 2.89 -9.30 11.27
C ARG A 87 4.26 -8.70 11.62
N VAL A 88 4.74 -7.74 10.82
CA VAL A 88 6.04 -7.09 11.03
C VAL A 88 6.10 -6.23 12.30
N LEU A 89 4.95 -5.73 12.76
CA LEU A 89 4.80 -5.02 14.02
C LEU A 89 4.40 -5.99 15.13
N ILE A 90 4.86 -5.77 16.35
CA ILE A 90 4.46 -6.61 17.49
C ILE A 90 2.96 -6.42 17.81
N PRO A 91 2.25 -7.45 18.35
CA PRO A 91 0.81 -7.38 18.60
C PRO A 91 0.37 -6.18 19.44
N ASP A 92 1.14 -5.82 20.47
CA ASP A 92 0.87 -4.65 21.32
C ASP A 92 0.87 -3.35 20.53
N ARG A 93 1.80 -3.19 19.58
CA ARG A 93 1.87 -2.02 18.70
C ARG A 93 0.65 -1.94 17.80
N GLN A 94 0.29 -3.06 17.17
CA GLN A 94 -0.89 -3.15 16.32
C GLN A 94 -2.17 -2.79 17.10
N THR A 95 -2.29 -3.27 18.35
CA THR A 95 -3.43 -2.97 19.22
C THR A 95 -3.50 -1.49 19.56
N LYS A 96 -2.37 -0.87 19.94
CA LYS A 96 -2.29 0.58 20.20
C LYS A 96 -2.67 1.41 18.97
N MET A 97 -2.15 1.04 17.79
CA MET A 97 -2.49 1.70 16.52
C MET A 97 -3.98 1.56 16.20
N LEU A 98 -4.56 0.38 16.39
CA LEU A 98 -5.99 0.15 16.18
C LEU A 98 -6.85 0.98 17.12
N GLN A 99 -6.51 1.04 18.42
CA GLN A 99 -7.22 1.87 19.40
C GLN A 99 -7.15 3.36 19.04
N ALA A 100 -5.96 3.85 18.70
CA ALA A 100 -5.77 5.24 18.27
C ALA A 100 -6.59 5.56 17.00
N THR A 101 -6.56 4.67 16.01
CA THR A 101 -7.31 4.84 14.75
C THR A 101 -8.83 4.82 14.99
N ARG A 102 -9.32 3.97 15.90
CA ARG A 102 -10.74 3.95 16.30
C ARG A 102 -11.16 5.25 16.97
N ALA A 103 -10.31 5.83 17.81
CA ALA A 103 -10.60 7.11 18.45
C ALA A 103 -10.70 8.27 17.45
N LEU A 104 -10.00 8.18 16.31
CA LEU A 104 -10.09 9.15 15.22
C LEU A 104 -11.35 8.99 14.36
N HIS A 105 -12.04 7.86 14.43
CA HIS A 105 -13.17 7.55 13.55
C HIS A 105 -14.31 8.58 13.60
N PRO A 106 -14.76 9.08 14.76
CA PRO A 106 -15.80 10.10 14.82
C PRO A 106 -15.37 11.41 14.15
N ALA A 107 -14.10 11.82 14.31
CA ALA A 107 -13.57 13.02 13.70
C ALA A 107 -13.53 12.89 12.16
N ILE A 108 -13.06 11.75 11.65
CA ILE A 108 -13.05 11.46 10.19
C ILE A 108 -14.48 11.36 9.63
N ALA A 109 -15.43 10.82 10.40
CA ALA A 109 -16.82 10.74 9.98
C ALA A 109 -17.47 12.12 9.90
N ALA A 110 -17.21 12.99 10.89
CA ALA A 110 -17.67 14.38 10.90
C ALA A 110 -16.98 15.24 9.83
N SER A 111 -15.77 14.87 9.42
CA SER A 111 -15.01 15.52 8.35
C SER A 111 -15.44 15.08 6.95
N LYS A 112 -16.56 14.37 6.78
CA LYS A 112 -17.09 14.08 5.43
C LYS A 112 -17.85 15.32 4.94
N PRO A 113 -17.49 15.87 3.76
CA PRO A 113 -18.24 16.99 3.20
C PRO A 113 -19.67 16.53 2.88
N SER A 114 -20.65 17.35 3.25
CA SER A 114 -22.07 17.12 2.96
C SER A 114 -22.42 17.32 1.48
N SER A 115 -21.51 17.91 0.68
CA SER A 115 -21.69 18.11 -0.75
C SER A 115 -20.98 17.00 -1.55
N THR A 116 -21.66 16.54 -2.61
CA THR A 116 -21.13 15.60 -3.61
C THR A 116 -20.10 16.24 -4.56
N THR A 117 -19.85 17.55 -4.44
CA THR A 117 -18.99 18.32 -5.36
C THR A 117 -17.60 18.62 -4.80
N ALA A 118 -17.40 18.58 -3.48
CA ALA A 118 -16.09 18.79 -2.87
C ALA A 118 -15.49 17.44 -2.45
N SER A 119 -14.50 16.96 -3.21
CA SER A 119 -13.76 15.75 -2.85
C SER A 119 -13.08 15.98 -1.49
N TRP A 120 -13.45 15.18 -0.48
CA TRP A 120 -12.90 15.22 0.87
C TRP A 120 -11.36 15.13 0.89
N ARG A 121 -10.76 14.55 -0.16
CA ARG A 121 -9.30 14.41 -0.33
C ARG A 121 -8.57 15.73 -0.57
N HIS A 122 -9.28 16.78 -0.96
CA HIS A 122 -8.69 18.09 -1.31
C HIS A 122 -9.27 19.23 -0.49
N ASN A 123 -10.09 18.95 0.53
CA ASN A 123 -10.67 20.00 1.34
C ASN A 123 -9.67 20.38 2.45
N PRO A 124 -9.11 21.61 2.43
CA PRO A 124 -8.12 22.05 3.42
C PRO A 124 -8.67 22.11 4.84
N LEU A 125 -9.99 22.07 5.05
CA LEU A 125 -10.60 21.98 6.38
C LEU A 125 -10.30 20.65 7.10
N TYR A 126 -9.85 19.62 6.40
CA TYR A 126 -9.62 18.28 6.96
C TYR A 126 -8.15 17.91 7.13
N PHE A 127 -7.24 18.83 6.81
CA PHE A 127 -5.80 18.63 6.95
C PHE A 127 -5.21 19.82 7.68
N LEU A 128 -4.32 19.56 8.65
CA LEU A 128 -3.58 20.63 9.30
C LEU A 128 -2.71 21.36 8.26
N PRO A 129 -2.58 22.69 8.35
CA PRO A 129 -1.60 23.43 7.56
C PRO A 129 -0.20 22.82 7.78
N PRO A 130 0.65 22.77 6.74
CA PRO A 130 2.01 22.25 6.88
C PRO A 130 2.81 22.91 8.00
N GLU A 131 2.54 24.19 8.25
CA GLU A 131 3.11 25.02 9.33
C GLU A 131 2.81 24.49 10.74
N GLU A 132 1.68 23.78 10.89
CA GLU A 132 1.16 23.28 12.18
C GLU A 132 1.49 21.79 12.42
N CYS A 133 2.14 21.13 11.46
CA CYS A 133 2.51 19.72 11.54
C CYS A 133 3.92 19.48 12.15
N ALA A 134 4.56 20.51 12.70
CA ALA A 134 5.94 20.48 13.22
C ALA A 134 6.03 20.17 14.73
#